data_AF-A0A1L0BMY4-F1
#
_entry.id   AF-A0A1L0BMY4-F1
#
_cell.length_a   1.000
_cell.length_b   1.000
_cell.length_c   1.000
_cell.angle_alpha   90.00
_cell.angle_beta   90.00
_cell.angle_gamma   90.00
#
_symmetry.space_group_name_H-M   'P 1'
#
loop_
_entity.id
_entity.type
_entity.pdbx_description
1 polymer ?
#
loop_
_entity_poly.entity_id
_entity_poly.type
_entity_poly.pdbx_seq_one_letter_code
_entity_poly.pdbx_strand_id
1 'polypeptide(L)'
;MDDLAQEVEMLGLESEESDEPIQFKIGDSFVFLPMDVAVEKIEKEDGILTEKISTVSDEIDEIDQQLAQLKAHLYGKFGQSINLER
;
A
#
# COMPACT_ATOMS: atom_id res chain seq x y z
N MET A 1 -7.71 -3.51 -10.31
CA MET A 1 -7.50 -4.14 -11.63
C MET A 1 -8.27 -3.38 -12.72
N ASP A 2 -9.56 -3.09 -12.53
CA ASP A 2 -10.36 -2.38 -13.54
C ASP A 2 -10.03 -0.87 -13.67
N ASP A 3 -9.68 -0.19 -12.56
CA ASP A 3 -9.41 1.27 -12.59
C ASP A 3 -8.22 1.67 -13.49
N LEU A 4 -7.11 0.93 -13.44
CA LEU A 4 -5.93 1.25 -14.24
C LEU A 4 -6.19 1.02 -15.74
N ALA A 5 -6.82 -0.09 -16.08
CA ALA A 5 -7.17 -0.40 -17.47
C ALA A 5 -8.16 0.62 -18.04
N GLN A 6 -9.17 1.02 -17.26
CA GLN A 6 -10.12 2.08 -17.66
C GLN A 6 -9.44 3.43 -17.85
N GLU A 7 -8.52 3.82 -16.97
CA GLU A 7 -7.79 5.08 -17.09
C GLU A 7 -6.90 5.11 -18.33
N VAL A 8 -6.24 4.00 -18.62
CA VAL A 8 -5.40 3.80 -19.79
C VAL A 8 -6.22 3.85 -21.10
N GLU A 9 -7.42 3.25 -21.12
CA GLU A 9 -8.37 3.35 -22.24
C GLU A 9 -8.84 4.79 -22.45
N MET A 10 -9.18 5.51 -21.37
CA MET A 10 -9.61 6.93 -21.43
C MET A 10 -8.53 7.86 -21.97
N LEU A 11 -7.24 7.53 -21.78
CA LEU A 11 -6.12 8.29 -22.32
C LEU A 11 -5.81 7.95 -23.79
N GLY A 12 -6.55 7.03 -24.40
CA GLY A 12 -6.39 6.63 -25.81
C GLY A 12 -5.12 5.84 -26.10
N LEU A 13 -4.46 5.33 -25.06
CA LEU A 13 -3.16 4.67 -25.16
C LEU A 13 -3.27 3.21 -25.68
N GLU A 14 -4.43 2.55 -25.49
CA GLU A 14 -4.68 1.16 -25.94
C GLU A 14 -5.00 1.02 -27.44
N SER A 15 -4.94 2.10 -28.22
CA SER A 15 -5.34 2.05 -29.65
C SER A 15 -4.50 1.01 -30.41
N GLU A 16 -5.13 0.09 -31.15
CA GLU A 16 -4.44 -1.00 -31.90
C GLU A 16 -3.38 -0.52 -32.93
N GLU A 17 -3.33 0.78 -33.22
CA GLU A 17 -2.32 1.42 -34.09
C GLU A 17 -1.13 2.04 -33.31
N SER A 18 -1.19 2.11 -31.97
CA SER A 18 -0.21 2.80 -31.11
C SER A 18 0.78 1.82 -30.48
N ASP A 19 1.82 1.46 -31.23
CA ASP A 19 3.05 0.84 -30.69
C ASP A 19 4.00 1.89 -30.05
N GLU A 20 3.51 3.12 -29.83
CA GLU A 20 4.34 4.20 -29.31
C GLU A 20 4.63 4.00 -27.82
N PRO A 21 5.91 3.96 -27.41
CA PRO A 21 6.26 3.81 -26.01
C PRO A 21 5.85 5.04 -25.21
N ILE A 22 5.38 4.82 -23.99
CA ILE A 22 4.94 5.87 -23.08
C ILE A 22 6.09 6.35 -22.19
N GLN A 23 6.01 7.59 -21.73
CA GLN A 23 6.97 8.12 -20.75
C GLN A 23 6.60 7.65 -19.35
N PHE A 24 7.38 6.72 -18.82
CA PHE A 24 7.27 6.23 -17.45
C PHE A 24 8.26 6.98 -16.53
N LYS A 25 7.77 7.47 -15.39
CA LYS A 25 8.59 8.23 -14.43
C LYS A 25 9.32 7.29 -13.46
N ILE A 26 10.63 7.42 -13.37
CA ILE A 26 11.47 6.71 -12.38
C ILE A 26 12.31 7.75 -11.64
N GLY A 27 12.02 7.94 -10.35
CA GLY A 27 12.63 9.00 -9.56
C GLY A 27 12.36 10.37 -10.17
N ASP A 28 13.42 11.08 -10.59
CA ASP A 28 13.35 12.40 -11.21
C ASP A 28 13.50 12.39 -12.74
N SER A 29 13.41 11.22 -13.37
CA SER A 29 13.61 11.06 -14.82
C SER A 29 12.44 10.34 -15.48
N PHE A 30 12.27 10.55 -16.79
CA PHE A 30 11.30 9.84 -17.62
C PHE A 30 12.02 8.93 -18.60
N VAL A 31 11.53 7.71 -18.75
CA VAL A 31 12.03 6.73 -19.71
C VAL A 31 10.89 6.25 -20.59
N PHE A 32 11.17 6.03 -21.86
CA PHE A 32 10.20 5.43 -22.78
C PHE A 32 10.10 3.94 -22.52
N LEU A 33 8.91 3.47 -22.15
CA LEU A 33 8.61 2.05 -21.96
C LEU A 33 7.45 1.63 -22.85
N PRO A 34 7.47 0.38 -23.36
CA PRO A 34 6.27 -0.26 -23.85
C PRO A 34 5.16 -0.20 -22.81
N MET A 35 3.95 -0.01 -23.29
CA MET A 35 2.78 0.22 -22.46
C MET A 35 2.43 -0.98 -21.57
N ASP A 36 2.48 -2.18 -22.13
CA ASP A 36 2.32 -3.45 -21.42
C ASP A 36 3.30 -3.57 -20.23
N VAL A 37 4.57 -3.22 -20.47
CA VAL A 37 5.62 -3.24 -19.44
C VAL A 37 5.36 -2.19 -18.35
N ALA A 38 4.84 -1.02 -18.72
CA ALA A 38 4.50 0.02 -17.75
C ALA A 38 3.31 -0.38 -16.87
N VAL A 39 2.26 -0.96 -17.47
CA VAL A 39 1.10 -1.48 -16.74
C VAL A 39 1.51 -2.58 -15.77
N GLU A 40 2.27 -3.58 -16.23
CA GLU A 40 2.77 -4.67 -15.37
C GLU A 40 3.57 -4.13 -14.18
N LYS A 41 4.40 -3.11 -14.40
CA LYS A 41 5.18 -2.45 -13.34
C LYS A 41 4.28 -1.78 -12.30
N ILE A 42 3.28 -1.03 -12.74
CA ILE A 42 2.36 -0.33 -11.85
C ILE A 42 1.59 -1.34 -11.01
N GLU A 43 1.04 -2.38 -11.62
CA GLU A 43 0.29 -3.43 -10.91
C GLU A 43 1.16 -4.16 -9.89
N LYS A 44 2.42 -4.45 -10.24
CA LYS A 44 3.36 -5.05 -9.31
C LYS A 44 3.67 -4.14 -8.13
N GLU A 45 3.89 -2.86 -8.37
CA GLU A 45 4.15 -1.88 -7.30
C GLU A 45 2.94 -1.71 -6.38
N ASP A 46 1.73 -1.66 -6.94
CA ASP A 46 0.47 -1.62 -6.20
C ASP A 46 0.31 -2.84 -5.28
N GLY A 47 0.61 -4.05 -5.80
CA GLY A 47 0.61 -5.27 -5.00
C GLY A 47 1.61 -5.22 -3.83
N ILE A 48 2.84 -4.75 -4.08
CA ILE A 48 3.87 -4.60 -3.03
C ILE A 48 3.42 -3.58 -1.97
N LEU A 49 2.81 -2.47 -2.38
CA LEU A 49 2.32 -1.46 -1.44
C LEU A 49 1.16 -1.99 -0.61
N THR A 50 0.23 -2.72 -1.22
CA THR A 50 -0.89 -3.37 -0.53
C THR A 50 -0.39 -4.36 0.53
N GLU A 51 0.60 -5.19 0.21
CA GLU A 51 1.20 -6.13 1.17
C GLU A 51 1.89 -5.40 2.34
N LYS A 52 2.62 -4.33 2.05
CA LYS A 52 3.24 -3.49 3.09
C LYS A 52 2.21 -2.85 4.01
N ILE A 53 1.12 -2.32 3.44
CA ILE A 53 0.01 -1.75 4.23
C ILE A 53 -0.56 -2.82 5.15
N SER A 54 -0.86 -4.02 4.63
CA SER A 54 -1.38 -5.13 5.43
C SER A 54 -0.43 -5.49 6.57
N THR A 55 0.86 -5.61 6.29
CA THR A 55 1.87 -5.96 7.31
C THR A 55 1.92 -4.91 8.42
N VAL A 56 1.95 -3.62 8.07
CA VAL A 56 1.96 -2.54 9.06
C VAL A 56 0.67 -2.51 9.87
N SER A 57 -0.49 -2.78 9.25
CA SER A 57 -1.76 -2.91 9.95
C SER A 57 -1.75 -4.08 10.96
N ASP A 58 -1.23 -5.23 10.56
CA ASP A 58 -1.11 -6.40 11.45
C ASP A 58 -0.17 -6.11 12.64
N GLU A 59 0.93 -5.41 12.41
CA GLU A 59 1.85 -4.98 13.48
C GLU A 59 1.18 -4.02 14.47
N ILE A 60 0.35 -3.08 13.99
CA ILE A 60 -0.42 -2.16 14.84
C ILE A 60 -1.39 -2.97 15.72
N ASP A 61 -2.14 -3.90 15.13
CA ASP A 61 -3.10 -4.73 15.86
C ASP A 61 -2.41 -5.60 16.91
N GLU A 62 -1.22 -6.15 16.62
CA GLU A 62 -0.43 -6.89 17.59
C GLU A 62 0.01 -6.00 18.77
N ILE A 63 0.52 -4.79 18.49
CA ILE A 63 0.94 -3.84 19.53
C ILE A 63 -0.26 -3.46 20.42
N ASP A 64 -1.42 -3.20 19.84
CA ASP A 64 -2.63 -2.86 20.59
C ASP A 64 -3.08 -4.02 21.49
N GLN A 65 -3.00 -5.26 21.00
CA GLN A 65 -3.27 -6.45 21.83
C GLN A 65 -2.27 -6.58 22.99
N GLN A 66 -0.97 -6.40 22.72
CA GLN A 66 0.06 -6.45 23.75
C GLN A 66 -0.15 -5.35 24.81
N LEU A 67 -0.51 -4.13 24.40
CA LEU A 67 -0.85 -3.03 25.30
C LEU A 67 -2.06 -3.34 26.17
N ALA A 68 -3.13 -3.90 25.57
CA ALA A 68 -4.33 -4.29 26.31
C ALA A 68 -4.02 -5.36 27.38
N GLN A 69 -3.25 -6.38 27.02
CA GLN A 69 -2.80 -7.43 27.95
C GLN A 69 -1.95 -6.86 29.07
N LEU A 70 -1.00 -5.97 28.75
CA LEU A 70 -0.14 -5.33 29.73
C LEU A 70 -0.94 -4.45 30.70
N LYS A 71 -1.89 -3.65 30.19
CA LYS A 71 -2.80 -2.85 31.03
C LYS A 71 -3.58 -3.74 31.98
N ALA A 72 -4.18 -4.82 31.49
CA ALA A 72 -4.91 -5.78 32.33
C ALA A 72 -4.04 -6.38 33.43
N HIS A 73 -2.80 -6.76 33.09
CA HIS A 73 -1.84 -7.29 34.06
C HIS A 73 -1.49 -6.27 35.15
N LEU A 74 -1.21 -5.03 34.75
CA LEU A 74 -0.86 -3.94 35.68
C LEU A 74 -2.03 -3.58 36.61
N TYR A 75 -3.26 -3.47 36.07
CA TYR A 75 -4.45 -3.25 36.89
C TYR A 75 -4.73 -4.42 37.84
N GLY A 76 -4.51 -5.66 37.42
CA GLY A 76 -4.61 -6.83 38.30
C GLY A 76 -3.61 -6.81 39.46
N LYS A 77 -2.41 -6.28 39.24
CA LYS A 77 -1.34 -6.23 40.26
C LYS A 77 -1.42 -5.01 41.18
N PHE A 78 -1.75 -3.85 40.64
CA PHE A 78 -1.67 -2.57 41.35
C PHE A 78 -3.04 -1.94 41.64
N GLY A 79 -4.12 -2.46 41.06
CA GLY A 79 -5.48 -1.95 41.29
C GLY A 79 -5.64 -0.49 40.93
N GLN A 80 -6.34 0.27 41.76
CA GLN A 80 -6.62 1.71 41.57
C GLN A 80 -5.44 2.62 41.97
N SER A 81 -4.29 2.05 42.38
CA SER A 81 -3.12 2.87 42.77
C SER A 81 -2.37 3.47 41.57
N ILE A 82 -2.74 3.09 40.34
CA ILE A 82 -2.16 3.57 39.10
C ILE A 82 -3.26 4.02 38.12
N ASN A 83 -2.94 4.97 37.22
CA ASN A 83 -3.82 5.41 36.14
C ASN A 83 -3.09 5.30 34.79
N LEU A 84 -3.60 4.46 33.88
CA LEU A 84 -2.98 4.13 32.59
C LEU A 84 -3.79 4.61 31.37
N GLU A 85 -4.83 5.41 31.57
CA GLU A 85 -5.79 5.88 30.54
C GLU A 85 -5.46 7.29 30.04
N ARG A 86 -4.20 7.58 29.66
CA ARG A 86 -3.83 8.84 29.01
C ARG A 86 -3.45 8.63 27.55
#